data_AF-A0A4Z0C5K6-F1
#
_entry.id   AF-A0A4Z0C5K6-F1
#
_cell.length_a   1.000
_cell.length_b   1.000
_cell.length_c   1.000
_cell.angle_alpha   90.00
_cell.angle_beta   90.00
_cell.angle_gamma   90.00
#
_symmetry.space_group_name_H-M   'P 1'
#
loop_
_entity.id
_entity.type
_entity.pdbx_description
1 polymer ?
#
loop_
_entity_poly.entity_id
_entity_poly.type
_entity_poly.pdbx_seq_one_letter_code
_entity_poly.pdbx_strand_id
1 'polypeptide(L)'
;MPGWIEWVGYLAAFLTTCSFVPQAWLTFRSRDVRGISLGMYSVFATGVALWLAYGLLLRAWPLVIANGVTLALALAILAMKLRYGSAGAADHQRSRARSKA
;
A
#
# COMPACT_ATOMS: atom_id res chain seq x y z
N MET A 1 26.93 18.03 6.20
CA MET A 1 26.92 17.17 5.00
C MET A 1 26.56 18.01 3.79
N PRO A 2 26.99 17.67 2.56
CA PRO A 2 26.66 18.46 1.37
C PRO A 2 25.13 18.53 1.17
N GLY A 3 24.57 19.71 0.94
CA GLY A 3 23.11 19.93 0.89
C GLY A 3 22.36 19.20 -0.24
N TRP A 4 23.06 18.67 -1.26
CA TRP A 4 22.42 17.91 -2.34
C TRP A 4 21.90 16.53 -1.89
N ILE A 5 22.48 15.95 -0.83
CA ILE A 5 22.04 14.66 -0.28
C ILE A 5 20.62 14.78 0.30
N GLU A 6 20.32 15.91 0.96
CA GLU A 6 19.00 16.17 1.55
C GLU A 6 17.92 16.27 0.46
N TRP A 7 18.21 16.97 -0.64
CA TRP A 7 17.30 17.09 -1.77
C TRP A 7 17.00 15.75 -2.44
N VAL A 8 18.02 14.90 -2.60
CA VAL A 8 17.84 13.53 -3.11
C VAL A 8 16.95 12.73 -2.16
N GLY A 9 17.16 12.84 -0.84
CA GLY A 9 16.34 12.18 0.17
C GLY A 9 14.88 12.63 0.13
N TYR A 10 14.63 13.94 0.05
CA TYR A 10 13.27 14.49 -0.06
C TYR A 10 12.58 14.06 -1.35
N LEU A 11 13.29 14.11 -2.48
CA LEU A 11 12.72 13.69 -3.76
C LEU A 11 12.42 12.18 -3.76
N ALA A 12 13.32 11.35 -3.22
CA ALA A 12 13.09 9.92 -3.10
C ALA A 12 11.87 9.61 -2.22
N ALA A 13 11.78 10.23 -1.04
CA ALA A 13 10.63 10.08 -0.14
C ALA A 13 9.32 10.54 -0.79
N PHE A 14 9.34 11.67 -1.49
CA PHE A 14 8.19 12.20 -2.19
C PHE A 14 7.73 11.27 -3.33
N LEU A 15 8.63 10.91 -4.24
CA LEU A 15 8.31 10.06 -5.39
C LEU A 15 7.79 8.69 -4.96
N THR A 16 8.45 8.06 -3.99
CA THR A 16 8.01 6.74 -3.47
C THR A 16 6.64 6.83 -2.82
N THR A 17 6.39 7.82 -1.96
CA THR A 17 5.08 7.99 -1.30
C THR A 17 3.98 8.31 -2.30
N CYS A 18 4.22 9.26 -3.22
CA CYS A 18 3.25 9.68 -4.23
C CYS A 18 2.93 8.58 -5.24
N SER A 19 3.84 7.61 -5.47
CA SER A 19 3.58 6.47 -6.37
C SER A 19 2.39 5.61 -5.93
N PHE A 20 2.04 5.61 -4.65
CA PHE A 20 0.87 4.88 -4.12
C PHE A 20 -0.45 5.62 -4.35
N VAL A 21 -0.44 6.93 -4.62
CA VAL A 21 -1.65 7.74 -4.79
C VAL A 21 -2.42 7.35 -6.06
N PRO A 22 -1.81 7.22 -7.26
CA PRO A 22 -2.51 6.74 -8.45
C PRO A 22 -3.14 5.37 -8.25
N GLN A 23 -2.44 4.46 -7.57
CA GLN A 23 -2.94 3.11 -7.31
C GLN A 23 -4.12 3.10 -6.33
N ALA A 24 -4.04 3.91 -5.26
CA ALA A 24 -5.15 4.10 -4.33
C ALA A 24 -6.36 4.69 -5.04
N TRP A 25 -6.16 5.75 -5.82
CA TRP A 25 -7.23 6.41 -6.58
C TRP A 25 -7.90 5.45 -7.57
N LEU A 26 -7.12 4.71 -8.37
CA LEU A 26 -7.66 3.73 -9.31
C LEU A 26 -8.52 2.69 -8.57
N THR A 27 -8.02 2.19 -7.44
CA THR A 27 -8.73 1.21 -6.59
C THR A 27 -10.06 1.79 -6.06
N PHE A 28 -10.05 3.04 -5.59
CA PHE A 28 -11.26 3.73 -5.13
C PHE A 28 -12.27 3.97 -6.26
N ARG A 29 -11.80 4.34 -7.45
CA ARG A 29 -12.65 4.68 -8.59
C ARG A 29 -13.26 3.44 -9.23
N SER A 30 -12.45 2.42 -9.52
CA SER A 30 -12.89 1.20 -10.22
C SER A 30 -13.58 0.21 -9.28
N ARG A 31 -13.22 0.22 -7.99
CA ARG A 31 -13.55 -0.84 -7.01
C ARG A 31 -13.11 -2.24 -7.46
N ASP A 32 -12.25 -2.34 -8.49
CA ASP A 32 -11.67 -3.61 -8.94
C ASP A 32 -10.37 -3.89 -8.18
N VAL A 33 -10.45 -4.83 -7.26
CA VAL A 33 -9.33 -5.25 -6.40
C VAL A 33 -8.77 -6.62 -6.79
N ARG A 34 -9.17 -7.20 -7.94
CA ARG A 34 -8.77 -8.56 -8.32
C ARG A 34 -7.26 -8.69 -8.52
N GLY A 35 -6.63 -7.69 -9.14
CA GLY A 35 -5.18 -7.64 -9.35
C GLY A 35 -4.35 -7.30 -8.10
N ILE A 36 -4.98 -6.90 -6.99
CA ILE A 36 -4.27 -6.55 -5.76
C ILE A 36 -4.08 -7.80 -4.91
N SER A 37 -2.82 -8.18 -4.66
CA SER A 37 -2.50 -9.31 -3.77
C SER A 37 -2.65 -8.89 -2.30
N LEU A 38 -3.50 -9.60 -1.57
CA LEU A 38 -3.72 -9.36 -0.13
C LEU A 38 -2.43 -9.60 0.67
N GLY A 39 -1.74 -10.73 0.42
CA GLY A 39 -0.52 -11.08 1.14
C GLY A 39 0.61 -10.06 0.92
N MET A 40 0.81 -9.62 -0.32
CA MET A 40 1.84 -8.63 -0.64
C MET A 40 1.58 -7.29 0.07
N TYR A 41 0.34 -6.78 0.01
CA TYR A 41 0.00 -5.53 0.68
C TYR A 41 0.02 -5.63 2.20
N SER A 42 -0.34 -6.78 2.79
CA SER A 42 -0.23 -7.01 4.24
C SER A 42 1.22 -6.99 4.70
N VAL A 43 2.12 -7.71 4.01
CA VAL A 43 3.56 -7.70 4.34
C VAL A 43 4.15 -6.31 4.15
N PHE A 44 3.79 -5.62 3.06
CA PHE A 44 4.21 -4.24 2.81
C PHE A 44 3.76 -3.29 3.94
N ALA A 45 2.49 -3.30 4.31
CA ALA A 45 1.96 -2.45 5.38
C ALA A 45 2.66 -2.71 6.73
N THR A 46 2.90 -3.99 7.08
CA THR A 46 3.67 -4.34 8.28
C THR A 46 5.10 -3.82 8.21
N GLY A 47 5.79 -3.98 7.07
CA GLY A 47 7.14 -3.46 6.87
C GLY A 47 7.21 -1.94 7.02
N VAL A 48 6.27 -1.20 6.43
CA VAL A 48 6.18 0.27 6.55
C VAL A 48 5.86 0.68 8.00
N ALA A 49 5.01 -0.05 8.71
CA ALA A 49 4.73 0.21 10.12
C ALA A 49 5.98 0.02 11.00
N LEU A 50 6.79 -1.02 10.73
CA LEU A 50 8.07 -1.22 11.40
C LEU A 50 9.08 -0.11 11.07
N TRP A 51 9.14 0.34 9.82
CA TRP A 51 9.97 1.50 9.41
C TRP A 51 9.53 2.80 10.07
N LEU A 52 8.21 3.01 10.23
CA LEU A 52 7.66 4.15 10.96
C LEU A 52 8.08 4.11 12.45
N ALA A 53 7.92 2.96 13.10
CA ALA A 53 8.36 2.76 14.48
C ALA A 53 9.87 2.99 14.62
N TYR A 54 10.67 2.46 13.69
CA TYR A 54 12.11 2.69 13.64
C TYR A 54 12.47 4.16 13.48
N GLY A 55 11.79 4.89 12.58
CA GLY A 55 11.99 6.33 12.40
C GLY A 55 11.65 7.15 13.64
N LEU A 56 10.60 6.77 14.38
CA LEU A 56 10.23 7.40 15.65
C LEU A 56 11.33 7.18 16.71
N LEU A 57 11.85 5.95 16.82
CA LEU A 57 12.95 5.63 17.73
C LEU A 57 14.21 6.44 17.42
N LEU A 58 14.49 6.69 16.14
CA LEU A 58 15.62 7.53 15.69
C LEU A 58 15.34 9.04 15.74
N ARG A 59 14.10 9.47 16.03
CA ARG A 59 13.63 10.87 15.88
C ARG A 59 13.88 11.45 14.47
N ALA A 60 13.86 10.60 13.44
CA ALA A 60 14.11 10.96 12.06
C ALA A 60 12.80 11.40 11.38
N TRP A 61 12.38 12.66 11.60
CA TRP A 61 11.09 13.17 11.12
C TRP A 61 10.79 12.98 9.62
N PRO A 62 11.74 13.16 8.69
CA PRO A 62 11.47 12.88 7.26
C PRO A 62 11.07 11.42 7.00
N LEU A 63 11.72 10.47 7.67
CA LEU A 63 11.42 9.04 7.58
C LEU A 63 10.05 8.72 8.19
N VAL A 64 9.73 9.36 9.33
CA VAL A 64 8.44 9.23 10.01
C VAL A 64 7.30 9.73 9.13
N ILE A 65 7.42 10.92 8.55
CA ILE A 65 6.39 11.52 7.71
C ILE A 65 6.16 10.67 6.46
N ALA A 66 7.24 10.27 5.76
CA ALA A 66 7.14 9.47 4.54
C ALA A 66 6.46 8.11 4.77
N ASN A 67 6.87 7.37 5.82
CA ASN A 67 6.26 6.09 6.15
C ASN A 67 4.84 6.25 6.70
N GLY A 68 4.54 7.32 7.42
CA GLY A 68 3.18 7.61 7.91
C GLY A 68 2.18 7.77 6.77
N VAL A 69 2.51 8.57 5.76
CA VAL A 69 1.67 8.76 4.57
C VAL A 69 1.56 7.46 3.76
N THR A 70 2.68 6.77 3.55
CA THR A 70 2.72 5.49 2.82
C THR A 70 1.85 4.43 3.51
N LEU A 71 1.92 4.33 4.84
CA LEU A 71 1.12 3.40 5.62
C LEU A 71 -0.38 3.70 5.50
N ALA A 72 -0.77 4.97 5.57
CA ALA A 72 -2.17 5.36 5.42
C ALA A 72 -2.74 4.95 4.03
N LEU A 73 -1.97 5.19 2.96
CA LEU A 73 -2.35 4.77 1.60
C LEU A 73 -2.42 3.25 1.46
N ALA A 74 -1.43 2.53 1.99
CA ALA A 74 -1.39 1.07 1.97
C ALA A 74 -2.58 0.45 2.71
N LEU A 75 -2.92 0.97 3.89
CA LEU A 75 -4.07 0.53 4.68
C LEU A 75 -5.39 0.83 3.97
N ALA A 76 -5.52 1.97 3.29
CA ALA A 76 -6.69 2.28 2.48
C ALA A 76 -6.90 1.27 1.35
N ILE A 77 -5.83 0.92 0.61
CA ILE A 77 -5.87 -0.10 -0.45
C ILE A 77 -6.20 -1.48 0.14
N LEU A 78 -5.59 -1.84 1.27
CA LEU A 78 -5.82 -3.12 1.94
C LEU A 78 -7.28 -3.25 2.43
N ALA A 79 -7.83 -2.18 3.02
CA ALA A 79 -9.22 -2.12 3.44
C ALA A 79 -10.19 -2.29 2.25
N MET A 80 -9.89 -1.66 1.12
CA MET A 80 -10.64 -1.86 -0.13
C MET A 80 -10.54 -3.31 -0.62
N LYS A 81 -9.34 -3.92 -0.59
CA LYS A 81 -9.17 -5.33 -0.95
C LYS A 81 -9.98 -6.27 -0.06
N LEU A 82 -10.03 -6.02 1.24
CA LEU A 82 -10.82 -6.82 2.18
C LEU A 82 -12.33 -6.63 1.96
N ARG A 83 -12.78 -5.40 1.69
CA ARG A 83 -14.19 -5.08 1.46
C ARG A 83 -14.74 -5.66 0.15
N TYR A 84 -14.00 -5.52 -0.95
CA TYR A 84 -14.47 -5.91 -2.29
C TYR A 84 -13.93 -7.27 -2.76
N GLY A 85 -12.85 -7.78 -2.16
CA GLY A 85 -12.22 -9.05 -2.54
C GLY A 85 -12.98 -10.28 -2.08
N SER A 86 -13.66 -10.22 -0.92
CA SER A 86 -14.45 -11.34 -0.39
C SER A 86 -15.63 -11.72 -1.31
N ALA A 87 -16.18 -10.77 -2.06
CA ALA A 87 -17.21 -11.03 -3.06
C ALA A 87 -16.67 -11.75 -4.31
N GLY A 88 -15.43 -11.48 -4.72
CA GLY A 88 -14.81 -12.08 -5.91
C GLY A 88 -14.32 -13.51 -5.72
N ALA A 89 -13.89 -13.88 -4.50
CA ALA A 89 -13.45 -15.24 -4.19
C ALA A 89 -14.61 -16.27 -4.30
N ALA A 90 -15.79 -15.90 -3.84
CA ALA A 90 -17.00 -16.74 -3.94
C ALA A 90 -17.43 -16.97 -5.40
N ASP A 91 -17.27 -15.96 -6.26
CA ASP A 91 -17.63 -16.02 -7.67
C ASP A 91 -16.63 -16.86 -8.50
N HIS A 92 -15.33 -16.73 -8.25
CA HIS A 92 -14.30 -17.58 -8.87
C HIS A 92 -14.43 -19.06 -8.50
N GLN A 93 -14.87 -19.34 -7.27
CA GLN A 93 -15.13 -20.71 -6.83
C GLN A 93 -16.37 -21.30 -7.52
N ARG A 94 -17.42 -20.49 -7.74
CA ARG A 94 -18.65 -20.89 -8.45
C ARG A 94 -18.42 -21.12 -9.95
N SER A 95 -17.62 -20.29 -10.62
CA SER A 95 -17.32 -20.47 -12.05
C SER A 95 -16.49 -21.75 -12.31
N ARG A 96 -15.51 -22.02 -11.46
CA ARG A 96 -14.74 -23.29 -11.49
C ARG A 96 -15.58 -24.52 -11.19
N ALA A 97 -16.58 -24.41 -10.31
CA ALA A 97 -17.50 -25.51 -10.03
C ALA A 97 -18.43 -25.80 -11.23
N ARG A 98 -18.95 -24.75 -11.90
CA ARG A 98 -19.79 -24.89 -13.11
C ARG A 98 -19.05 -25.47 -14.31
N SER A 99 -17.77 -25.16 -14.49
CA SER A 99 -16.96 -25.72 -15.59
C SER A 99 -16.65 -27.21 -15.42
N LYS A 100 -16.89 -27.78 -14.23
CA LYS A 100 -16.63 -29.18 -13.91
C LYS A 100 -17.91 -30.04 -13.83
N ALA A 101 -19.08 -29.43 -14.03
CA ALA A 101 -20.39 -30.09 -14.07
C ALA A 101 -20.82 -30.24 -15.53
#